data_AF-A0A4Q0GL18-F1
#
_entry.id   AF-A0A4Q0GL18-F1
#
_cell.length_a   1.000
_cell.length_b   1.000
_cell.length_c   1.000
_cell.angle_alpha   90.00
_cell.angle_beta   90.00
_cell.angle_gamma   90.00
#
_symmetry.space_group_name_H-M   'P 1'
#
loop_
_entity.id
_entity.type
_entity.pdbx_description
1 polymer ?
#
loop_
_entity_poly.entity_id
_entity_poly.type
_entity_poly.pdbx_seq_one_letter_code
_entity_poly.pdbx_strand_id
1 'polypeptide(L)'
;MTRHDLAIAKWKCSFLAKKIVLLRQSAAEPHILALIALHQSELDDLLAAIAKTHDAKEWAEDWAKAHTRTDDRDAGGGSPPSGQDLGGDASLRQYRRD
;
A
#
# COMPACT_ATOMS: atom_id res chain seq x y z
N MET A 1 -4.13 3.93 29.72
CA MET A 1 -3.62 4.97 28.82
C MET A 1 -4.35 6.26 29.17
N THR A 2 -3.64 7.33 29.49
CA THR A 2 -4.28 8.62 29.80
C THR A 2 -4.74 9.32 28.52
N ARG A 3 -5.60 10.35 28.62
CA ARG A 3 -6.00 11.16 27.45
C ARG A 3 -4.80 11.82 26.76
N HIS A 4 -3.76 12.17 27.52
CA HIS A 4 -2.52 12.73 26.99
C HIS A 4 -1.72 11.68 26.20
N ASP A 5 -1.59 10.46 26.74
CA ASP A 5 -0.92 9.36 26.04
C ASP A 5 -1.65 9.01 24.73
N LEU A 6 -2.98 9.04 24.72
CA LEU A 6 -3.77 8.81 23.53
C LEU A 6 -3.53 9.89 22.46
N ALA A 7 -3.47 11.16 22.85
CA ALA A 7 -3.17 12.25 21.92
C ALA A 7 -1.76 12.09 21.30
N ILE A 8 -0.77 11.72 22.11
CA ILE A 8 0.59 11.43 21.63
C ILE A 8 0.58 10.24 20.67
N ALA A 9 -0.13 9.16 21.00
CA ALA A 9 -0.18 7.96 20.16
C ALA A 9 -0.84 8.24 18.80
N LYS A 10 -1.95 9.00 18.79
CA LYS A 10 -2.60 9.45 17.54
C LYS A 10 -1.67 10.32 16.71
N TRP A 11 -0.95 11.26 17.33
CA TRP A 11 0.03 12.10 16.63
C TRP A 11 1.17 11.28 16.03
N LYS A 12 1.71 10.30 16.77
CA LYS A 12 2.73 9.38 16.28
C LYS A 12 2.25 8.55 15.09
N CYS A 13 1.00 8.06 15.11
CA CYS A 13 0.42 7.34 13.97
C CYS A 13 0.43 8.20 12.70
N SER A 14 -0.04 9.45 12.79
CA SER A 14 -0.03 10.39 11.67
C SER A 14 1.40 10.70 11.16
N PHE A 15 2.36 10.82 12.08
CA PHE A 15 3.76 11.08 11.74
C PHE A 15 4.40 9.90 11.00
N LEU A 16 4.21 8.67 11.51
CA LEU A 16 4.73 7.44 10.89
C LEU A 16 4.10 7.19 9.52
N ALA A 17 2.79 7.36 9.37
CA ALA A 17 2.11 7.23 8.09
C ALA A 17 2.69 8.19 7.04
N LYS A 18 2.92 9.46 7.41
CA LYS A 18 3.54 10.44 6.51
C LYS A 18 4.98 10.06 6.13
N LYS A 19 5.76 9.57 7.09
CA LYS A 19 7.12 9.06 6.84
C LYS A 19 7.13 7.89 5.86
N ILE A 20 6.24 6.92 6.04
CA ILE A 20 6.12 5.77 5.15
C ILE A 20 5.81 6.22 3.72
N VAL A 21 4.87 7.16 3.54
CA VAL A 21 4.55 7.73 2.22
C VAL A 21 5.76 8.41 1.58
N LEU A 22 6.51 9.22 2.33
CA LEU A 22 7.73 9.88 1.84
C LEU A 22 8.83 8.88 1.45
N LEU A 23 9.04 7.84 2.26
CA LEU A 23 10.01 6.80 1.96
C LEU A 23 9.61 5.98 0.72
N ARG A 24 8.31 5.71 0.54
CA ARG A 24 7.79 5.03 -0.66
C ARG A 24 7.96 5.84 -1.95
N GLN A 25 8.08 7.17 -1.86
CA GLN A 25 8.36 8.05 -3.00
C GLN A 25 9.85 8.09 -3.36
N SER A 26 10.72 7.55 -2.50
CA SER A 26 12.17 7.49 -2.75
C SER A 26 12.52 6.28 -3.62
N ALA A 27 13.77 6.22 -4.11
CA ALA A 27 14.25 5.08 -4.89
C ALA A 27 14.09 3.77 -4.10
N ALA A 28 13.79 2.67 -4.80
CA ALA A 28 13.61 1.34 -4.21
C ALA A 28 14.96 0.72 -3.80
N GLU A 29 15.63 1.36 -2.85
CA GLU A 29 16.86 0.86 -2.26
C GLU A 29 16.54 -0.09 -1.09
N PRO A 30 17.31 -1.18 -0.92
CA PRO A 30 17.04 -2.17 0.13
C PRO A 30 17.03 -1.57 1.54
N HIS A 31 17.82 -0.50 1.77
CA HIS A 31 17.85 0.20 3.04
C HIS A 31 16.55 1.01 3.29
N ILE A 32 15.94 1.57 2.24
CA ILE A 32 14.67 2.32 2.31
C ILE A 32 13.51 1.35 2.54
N LEU A 33 13.51 0.20 1.86
CA LEU A 33 12.52 -0.86 2.08
C LEU A 33 12.54 -1.39 3.52
N ALA A 34 13.73 -1.56 4.10
CA ALA A 34 13.88 -1.95 5.50
C ALA A 34 13.32 -0.87 6.46
N LEU A 35 13.56 0.42 6.17
CA LEU A 35 13.00 1.53 6.96
C LEU A 35 11.47 1.62 6.86
N ILE A 36 10.90 1.38 5.67
CA ILE A 36 9.46 1.30 5.47
C ILE A 36 8.88 0.19 6.32
N ALA A 37 9.43 -1.04 6.23
CA ALA A 37 8.95 -2.18 7.01
C ALA A 37 9.01 -1.92 8.52
N LEU A 38 10.09 -1.29 9.01
CA LEU A 38 10.23 -0.91 10.41
C LEU A 38 9.14 0.09 10.84
N HIS A 39 8.97 1.19 10.10
CA HIS A 39 7.94 2.19 10.42
C HIS A 39 6.53 1.65 10.31
N GLN A 40 6.31 0.68 9.42
CA GLN A 40 5.03 0.02 9.23
C GLN A 40 4.70 -0.89 10.43
N SER A 41 5.68 -1.66 10.93
CA SER A 41 5.52 -2.44 12.16
C SER A 41 5.25 -1.58 13.40
N GLU A 42 5.96 -0.45 13.54
CA GLU A 42 5.76 0.48 14.66
C GLU A 42 4.36 1.13 14.61
N LEU A 43 3.85 1.40 13.40
CA LEU A 43 2.51 1.93 13.19
C LEU A 43 1.44 0.89 13.56
N ASP A 44 1.61 -0.37 13.16
CA ASP A 44 0.68 -1.45 13.47
C ASP A 44 0.60 -1.69 14.99
N ASP A 45 1.73 -1.69 15.68
CA ASP A 45 1.80 -1.84 17.14
C ASP A 45 1.09 -0.68 17.87
N LEU A 46 1.28 0.55 17.38
CA LEU A 46 0.60 1.74 17.94
C LEU A 46 -0.91 1.67 17.71
N LEU A 47 -1.37 1.27 16.52
CA LEU A 47 -2.79 1.11 16.23
C LEU A 47 -3.41 0.00 17.09
N ALA A 48 -2.73 -1.14 17.24
CA ALA A 48 -3.17 -2.22 18.11
C ALA A 48 -3.25 -1.78 19.59
N ALA A 49 -2.30 -0.95 20.06
CA ALA A 49 -2.33 -0.39 21.41
C ALA A 49 -3.49 0.60 21.59
N ILE A 50 -3.76 1.45 20.60
CA ILE A 50 -4.88 2.40 20.63
C ILE A 50 -6.22 1.67 20.57
N ALA A 51 -6.37 0.65 19.71
CA ALA A 51 -7.60 -0.12 19.57
C ALA A 51 -8.00 -0.88 20.85
N LYS A 52 -7.04 -1.22 21.71
CA LYS A 52 -7.30 -1.81 23.04
C LYS A 52 -7.87 -0.81 24.04
N THR A 53 -7.89 0.49 23.73
CA THR A 53 -8.48 1.52 24.58
C THR A 53 -9.92 1.81 24.16
N HIS A 54 -10.86 1.71 25.11
CA HIS A 54 -12.31 1.78 24.86
C HIS A 54 -12.76 3.13 24.25
N ASP A 55 -12.01 4.21 24.49
CA ASP A 55 -12.26 5.56 23.95
C ASP A 55 -11.72 5.77 22.52
N ALA A 56 -10.95 4.83 21.96
CA ALA A 56 -10.26 5.02 20.68
C ALA A 56 -10.47 3.89 19.67
N LYS A 57 -11.34 2.92 19.99
CA LYS A 57 -11.71 1.83 19.09
C LYS A 57 -12.36 2.35 17.81
N GLU A 58 -13.37 3.23 17.91
CA GLU A 58 -14.02 3.85 16.75
C GLU A 58 -13.02 4.67 15.92
N TRP A 59 -12.12 5.41 16.57
CA TRP A 59 -11.08 6.17 15.88
C TRP A 59 -10.09 5.26 15.12
N ALA A 60 -9.67 4.14 15.72
CA ALA A 60 -8.77 3.20 15.08
C ALA A 60 -9.43 2.49 13.88
N GLU A 61 -10.71 2.12 14.00
CA GLU A 61 -11.50 1.55 12.90
C GLU A 61 -11.66 2.53 11.74
N ASP A 62 -11.97 3.80 12.03
CA ASP A 62 -12.09 4.84 11.00
C ASP A 62 -10.74 5.19 10.36
N TRP A 63 -9.67 5.21 11.15
CA TRP A 63 -8.32 5.43 10.64
C TRP A 63 -7.90 4.30 9.70
N ALA A 64 -8.13 3.04 10.07
CA ALA A 64 -7.83 1.88 9.23
C ALA A 64 -8.59 1.95 7.91
N LYS A 65 -9.90 2.20 7.92
CA LYS A 65 -10.73 2.35 6.71
C LYS A 65 -10.23 3.47 5.79
N ALA A 66 -9.79 4.59 6.35
CA ALA A 66 -9.30 5.72 5.57
C ALA A 66 -7.98 5.41 4.85
N HIS A 67 -7.13 4.54 5.44
CA HIS A 67 -5.79 4.27 4.94
C HIS A 67 -5.63 2.94 4.20
N THR A 68 -6.60 2.01 4.29
CA THR A 68 -6.68 0.83 3.42
C THR A 68 -7.25 1.15 2.03
N ARG A 69 -8.05 2.22 1.89
CA ARG A 69 -8.73 2.58 0.62
C ARG A 69 -7.78 3.07 -0.48
N THR A 70 -6.48 3.18 -0.21
CA THR A 70 -5.49 3.64 -1.19
C THR A 70 -4.98 2.53 -2.11
N ASP A 71 -5.15 1.25 -1.76
CA ASP A 71 -4.65 0.11 -2.57
C ASP A 71 -5.60 -0.31 -3.72
N ASP A 72 -6.91 -0.03 -3.63
CA ASP A 72 -7.87 -0.50 -4.65
C ASP A 72 -7.96 0.40 -5.91
N ARG A 73 -7.27 1.55 -5.95
CA ARG A 73 -7.35 2.46 -7.11
C ARG A 73 -6.30 2.22 -8.19
N ASP A 74 -5.30 1.38 -7.96
CA ASP A 74 -4.32 0.98 -8.99
C ASP A 74 -4.65 -0.36 -9.68
N ALA A 75 -5.76 -1.02 -9.33
CA ALA A 75 -6.20 -2.28 -9.95
C ALA A 75 -7.36 -2.12 -10.96
N GLY A 76 -7.61 -0.91 -11.47
CA GLY A 76 -8.76 -0.61 -12.32
C GLY A 76 -8.41 0.16 -13.59
N GLY A 77 -7.69 -0.47 -14.53
CA GLY A 77 -7.45 0.18 -15.82
C GLY A 77 -6.49 -0.53 -16.76
N GLY A 78 -6.79 -1.78 -17.14
CA GLY A 78 -6.05 -2.42 -18.22
C GLY A 78 -6.27 -3.92 -18.28
N SER A 79 -7.37 -4.35 -18.91
CA SER A 79 -7.45 -5.71 -19.41
C SER A 79 -6.27 -5.93 -20.38
N PRO A 80 -5.39 -6.92 -20.16
CA PRO A 80 -4.43 -7.29 -21.18
C PRO A 80 -5.20 -7.86 -22.38
N PRO A 81 -4.86 -7.51 -23.64
CA PRO A 81 -5.39 -8.24 -24.78
C PRO A 81 -4.97 -9.70 -24.62
N SER A 82 -5.97 -10.58 -24.49
CA SER A 82 -5.77 -12.02 -24.43
C SER A 82 -5.16 -12.48 -25.76
N GLY A 83 -3.83 -12.59 -25.79
CA GLY A 83 -3.08 -13.24 -26.84
C GLY A 83 -3.22 -14.75 -26.72
N GLN A 84 -4.37 -15.27 -27.13
CA GLN A 84 -4.56 -16.68 -27.45
C GLN A 84 -5.49 -16.78 -28.66
N ASP A 85 -4.94 -16.43 -29.82
CA ASP A 85 -5.37 -16.98 -31.11
C ASP A 85 -4.12 -17.56 -31.79
N LEU A 86 -3.73 -18.75 -31.32
CA LEU A 86 -2.78 -19.63 -31.98
C LEU A 86 -3.50 -20.94 -32.19
N GLY A 87 -4.16 -21.06 -33.34
CA GLY A 87 -5.01 -22.19 -33.64
C GLY A 87 -5.32 -22.38 -35.14
N GLY A 88 -4.30 -22.26 -35.99
CA GLY A 88 -4.24 -22.94 -37.29
C GLY A 88 -5.03 -22.36 -38.44
N ASP A 89 -4.34 -21.87 -39.47
CA ASP A 89 -4.40 -22.51 -40.77
C ASP A 89 -3.20 -22.07 -41.63
N ALA A 90 -2.76 -22.97 -42.50
CA ALA A 90 -1.57 -22.86 -43.32
C ALA A 90 -1.65 -21.71 -44.34
N SER A 91 -0.51 -21.13 -44.70
CA SER A 91 0.03 -21.16 -46.07
C SER A 91 1.08 -20.05 -46.31
N LEU A 92 2.35 -20.48 -46.38
CA LEU A 92 3.30 -20.14 -47.45
C LEU A 92 3.15 -18.81 -48.22
N ARG A 93 4.12 -17.89 -48.04
CA ARG A 93 5.07 -17.38 -49.07
C ARG A 93 5.65 -16.03 -48.61
N GLN A 94 6.93 -16.01 -48.22
CA GLN A 94 8.09 -15.67 -49.07
C GLN A 94 8.20 -14.17 -49.45
N TYR A 95 9.22 -13.53 -48.86
CA TYR A 95 10.18 -12.60 -49.47
C TYR A 95 9.68 -11.48 -50.39
N ARG A 96 9.92 -10.21 -50.00
CA ARG A 96 11.02 -9.38 -50.55
C ARG A 96 11.11 -8.00 -49.89
N ARG A 97 12.35 -7.59 -49.59
CA ARG A 97 12.80 -6.20 -49.60
C ARG A 97 12.81 -5.71 -51.06
N ASP A 98 12.19 -4.58 -51.33
CA ASP A 98 12.78 -3.25 -51.58
C ASP A 98 11.65 -2.31 -52.02
#